data_AF-A0A3M1HYW2-F1
#
_entry.id   AF-A0A3M1HYW2-F1
#
_cell.length_a   1.000
_cell.length_b   1.000
_cell.length_c   1.000
_cell.angle_alpha   90.00
_cell.angle_beta   90.00
_cell.angle_gamma   90.00
#
_symmetry.space_group_name_H-M   'P 1'
#
loop_
_entity.id
_entity.type
_entity.pdbx_description
1 polymer ?
#
loop_
_entity_poly.entity_id
_entity_poly.type
_entity_poly.pdbx_seq_one_letter_code
_entity_poly.pdbx_strand_id
1 'polypeptide(L)'
;MKSMTKSKPRLSEIEGKAEDLLSQGKARQAVTYLLSYIAYFVDEPRFFGLFIRPLVQMGYQKESRLFLKLLENFDSPQAILDLAIYFSDQRLFFLSLPLLQRAYKLDPKREGVVYQLAIALSYEGFHDKALAVLEGFSKGEGSFWYHYERGWNRIFCGKIEKAIQDMFWLEEQVDPLDEESKEAFAYHRLKDTILRYQQAKRPGRNIKKWHFIQYGAALFENVFQNALPSLQEKQILSIGSMEKALVSACRWVEAYGNIQKILWVGDENAEILAFFFSLLLDLPVEPLTKVEDSHYALIVSSKAEYFPQALLKIHPGQVLFVPYLILQNPQGVCPDLTSFLVREPFIYPWVYQGMGKERVISLWEKEKEKLLKYKKEVVLPSFYERAKELWMAGGDKKYPMGRYSYSGELPFPMVKIL
;
A
#
# COMPACT_ATOMS: atom_id res chain seq x y z
N MET A 1 16.97 0.70 11.34
CA MET A 1 17.83 1.90 11.18
C MET A 1 18.99 1.85 12.18
N LYS A 2 20.19 1.47 11.74
CA LYS A 2 21.41 1.80 12.50
C LYS A 2 21.49 3.32 12.52
N SER A 3 21.48 3.91 13.71
CA SER A 3 21.78 5.32 13.92
C SER A 3 23.19 5.57 13.38
N MET A 4 23.30 5.95 12.11
CA MET A 4 24.46 6.72 11.68
C MET A 4 24.31 8.04 12.41
N THR A 5 25.00 8.18 13.53
CA THR A 5 25.21 9.44 14.24
C THR A 5 26.08 10.35 13.36
N LYS A 6 25.55 10.74 12.20
CA LYS A 6 26.11 11.86 11.46
C LYS A 6 25.85 13.08 12.32
N SER A 7 26.91 13.82 12.63
CA SER A 7 26.80 15.12 13.31
C SER A 7 25.77 15.98 12.57
N LYS A 8 24.89 16.66 13.33
CA LYS A 8 23.95 17.63 12.76
C LYS A 8 24.75 18.62 11.88
N PRO A 9 24.42 18.74 10.58
CA PRO A 9 25.14 19.65 9.69
C PRO A 9 24.98 21.10 10.14
N ARG A 10 25.89 21.99 9.74
CA ARG A 10 25.76 23.42 10.04
C ARG A 10 24.77 24.04 9.05
N LEU A 11 23.84 24.87 9.53
CA LEU A 11 22.86 25.54 8.68
C LEU A 11 23.55 26.34 7.55
N SER A 12 24.67 27.01 7.84
CA SER A 12 25.44 27.77 6.86
C SER A 12 25.99 26.93 5.69
N GLU A 13 26.31 25.65 5.92
CA GLU A 13 26.76 24.74 4.85
C GLU A 13 25.59 24.38 3.93
N ILE A 14 24.41 24.17 4.51
CA ILE A 14 23.19 23.88 3.77
C ILE A 14 22.75 25.10 2.94
N GLU A 15 22.78 26.29 3.55
CA GLU A 15 22.53 27.57 2.88
C GLU A 15 23.47 27.76 1.69
N GLY A 16 24.79 27.66 1.91
CA GLY A 16 25.79 27.84 0.85
C GLY A 16 25.61 26.87 -0.32
N LYS A 17 25.31 25.59 -0.05
CA LYS A 17 25.07 24.60 -1.11
C LYS A 17 23.74 24.82 -1.83
N ALA A 18 22.67 25.23 -1.15
CA ALA A 18 21.41 25.56 -1.80
C ALA A 18 21.55 26.79 -2.71
N GLU A 19 22.29 27.81 -2.27
CA GLU A 19 22.60 29.00 -3.06
C GLU A 19 23.45 28.68 -4.30
N ASP A 20 24.46 27.82 -4.17
CA ASP A 20 25.27 27.34 -5.30
C ASP A 20 24.42 26.59 -6.35
N LEU A 21 23.52 25.70 -5.92
CA LEU A 21 22.59 25.02 -6.84
C LEU A 21 21.67 26.03 -7.56
N LEU A 22 21.23 27.07 -6.86
CA LEU A 22 20.35 28.09 -7.42
C LEU A 22 21.08 29.01 -8.41
N SER A 23 22.32 29.39 -8.14
CA SER A 23 23.13 30.20 -9.08
C SER A 23 23.40 29.46 -10.39
N GLN A 24 23.44 28.13 -10.35
CA GLN A 24 23.55 27.24 -11.51
C GLN A 24 22.20 26.97 -12.21
N GLY A 25 21.10 27.61 -11.79
CA GLY A 25 19.75 27.38 -12.33
C GLY A 25 19.14 26.03 -11.96
N LYS A 26 19.69 25.30 -10.98
CA LYS A 26 19.27 23.95 -10.58
C LYS A 26 18.23 23.98 -9.45
N ALA A 27 17.15 24.75 -9.63
CA ALA A 27 16.15 24.97 -8.57
C ALA A 27 15.55 23.68 -8.00
N ARG A 28 15.21 22.70 -8.84
CA ARG A 28 14.69 21.39 -8.41
C ARG A 28 15.66 20.64 -7.51
N GLN A 29 16.95 20.68 -7.82
CA GLN A 29 17.99 20.04 -7.02
C GLN A 29 18.17 20.74 -5.68
N ALA A 30 18.07 22.08 -5.66
CA ALA A 30 18.09 22.85 -4.41
C ALA A 30 16.93 22.46 -3.48
N VAL A 31 15.69 22.38 -3.98
CA VAL A 31 14.54 21.90 -3.18
C VAL A 31 14.79 20.49 -2.67
N THR A 32 15.17 19.56 -3.54
CA THR A 32 15.44 18.16 -3.16
C THR A 32 16.51 18.06 -2.08
N TYR A 33 17.58 18.86 -2.22
CA TYR A 33 18.64 18.95 -1.24
C TYR A 33 18.12 19.48 0.11
N LEU A 34 17.37 20.58 0.12
CA LEU A 34 16.79 21.15 1.34
C LEU A 34 15.82 20.18 2.04
N LEU A 35 14.95 19.47 1.30
CA LEU A 35 14.01 18.50 1.87
C LEU A 35 14.72 17.44 2.73
N SER A 36 15.93 17.02 2.33
CA SER A 36 16.72 16.03 3.10
C SER A 36 17.17 16.50 4.49
N TYR A 37 17.01 17.79 4.82
CA TYR A 37 17.42 18.38 6.10
C TYR A 37 16.27 18.90 6.98
N ILE A 38 15.00 18.79 6.57
CA ILE A 38 13.85 19.30 7.36
C ILE A 38 13.90 18.79 8.81
N ALA A 39 14.15 17.51 9.02
CA ALA A 39 14.18 16.91 10.35
C ALA A 39 15.25 17.50 11.29
N TYR A 40 16.35 18.05 10.75
CA TYR A 40 17.43 18.64 11.56
C TYR A 40 17.15 20.09 11.96
N PHE A 41 16.36 20.81 11.17
CA PHE A 41 16.15 22.25 11.27
C PHE A 41 14.68 22.64 11.37
N VAL A 42 13.82 21.73 11.86
CA VAL A 42 12.37 21.96 12.00
C VAL A 42 12.01 23.13 12.92
N ASP A 43 12.91 23.46 13.84
CA ASP A 43 12.81 24.57 14.80
C ASP A 43 13.56 25.84 14.34
N GLU A 44 14.11 25.88 13.12
CA GLU A 44 14.90 27.02 12.61
C GLU A 44 14.15 27.78 11.50
N PRO A 45 13.58 28.97 11.76
CA PRO A 45 12.80 29.71 10.78
C PRO A 45 13.61 30.01 9.51
N ARG A 46 14.87 30.41 9.67
CA ARG A 46 15.78 30.72 8.55
C ARG A 46 15.86 29.60 7.52
N PHE A 47 15.84 28.35 7.96
CA PHE A 47 15.94 27.19 7.08
C PHE A 47 14.72 27.08 6.15
N PHE A 48 13.51 27.36 6.64
CA PHE A 48 12.29 27.33 5.82
C PHE A 48 12.27 28.46 4.77
N GLY A 49 12.93 29.59 5.05
CA GLY A 49 13.11 30.67 4.08
C GLY A 49 13.83 30.25 2.80
N LEU A 50 14.72 29.25 2.89
CA LEU A 50 15.52 28.76 1.76
C LEU A 50 14.68 28.08 0.67
N PHE A 51 13.46 27.64 0.98
CA PHE A 51 12.57 26.99 0.01
C PHE A 51 11.85 27.98 -0.91
N ILE A 52 11.69 29.25 -0.51
CA ILE A 52 10.80 30.18 -1.22
C ILE A 52 11.30 30.49 -2.63
N ARG A 53 12.56 30.94 -2.74
CA ARG A 53 13.17 31.31 -4.02
C ARG A 53 13.19 30.15 -5.03
N PRO A 54 13.68 28.94 -4.71
CA PRO A 54 13.68 27.82 -5.65
C PRO A 54 12.25 27.42 -6.07
N LEU A 55 11.28 27.39 -5.14
CA LEU A 55 9.89 27.05 -5.48
C LEU A 55 9.28 28.09 -6.44
N VAL A 56 9.53 29.38 -6.23
CA VAL A 56 9.06 30.44 -7.14
C VAL A 56 9.70 30.31 -8.52
N GLN A 57 11.01 30.03 -8.61
CA GLN A 57 11.70 29.81 -9.90
C GLN A 57 11.13 28.59 -10.67
N MET A 58 10.62 27.59 -9.97
CA MET A 58 9.97 26.42 -10.57
C MET A 58 8.48 26.65 -10.92
N GLY A 59 7.92 27.81 -10.58
CA GLY A 59 6.50 28.11 -10.78
C GLY A 59 5.56 27.45 -9.75
N TYR A 60 6.06 27.09 -8.57
CA TYR A 60 5.28 26.48 -7.49
C TYR A 60 4.82 27.53 -6.47
N GLN A 61 3.95 28.45 -6.89
CA GLN A 61 3.53 29.57 -6.05
C GLN A 61 2.61 29.16 -4.89
N LYS A 62 1.86 28.06 -5.01
CA LYS A 62 1.00 27.57 -3.92
C LYS A 62 1.85 27.02 -2.78
N GLU A 63 2.86 26.25 -3.14
CA GLU A 63 3.83 25.63 -2.23
C GLU A 63 4.64 26.70 -1.51
N SER A 64 5.19 27.69 -2.25
CA SER A 64 5.98 28.77 -1.64
C SER A 64 5.17 29.58 -0.63
N ARG A 65 3.86 29.76 -0.85
CA ARG A 65 2.95 30.40 0.11
C ARG A 65 2.80 29.62 1.41
N LEU A 66 2.87 28.29 1.40
CA LEU A 66 2.85 27.49 2.63
C LEU A 66 4.08 27.79 3.51
N PHE A 67 5.26 27.86 2.88
CA PHE A 67 6.50 28.23 3.58
C PHE A 67 6.44 29.68 4.09
N LEU A 68 5.92 30.62 3.30
CA LEU A 68 5.74 32.02 3.74
C LEU A 68 4.79 32.12 4.95
N LYS A 69 3.62 31.47 4.90
CA LYS A 69 2.67 31.44 6.03
C LYS A 69 3.29 30.88 7.31
N LEU A 70 4.12 29.84 7.17
CA LEU A 70 4.88 29.29 8.28
C LEU A 70 5.87 30.33 8.83
N LEU A 71 6.61 31.07 8.00
CA LEU A 71 7.54 32.10 8.48
C LEU A 71 6.84 33.28 9.15
N GLU A 72 5.69 33.69 8.64
CA GLU A 72 4.88 34.77 9.23
C GLU A 72 4.39 34.40 10.64
N ASN A 73 4.15 33.11 10.90
CA ASN A 73 3.62 32.61 12.17
C ASN A 73 4.36 31.34 12.62
N PHE A 74 5.67 31.44 12.83
CA PHE A 74 6.53 30.26 12.99
C PHE A 74 6.18 29.35 14.17
N ASP A 75 5.62 29.91 15.24
CA ASP A 75 5.18 29.15 16.43
C ASP A 75 3.68 28.84 16.43
N SER A 76 2.97 29.12 15.33
CA SER A 76 1.56 28.73 15.18
C SER A 76 1.46 27.23 14.87
N PRO A 77 0.80 26.42 15.73
CA PRO A 77 0.55 25.01 15.43
C PRO A 77 -0.21 24.81 14.12
N GLN A 78 -1.08 25.76 13.76
CA GLN A 78 -1.84 25.68 12.50
C GLN A 78 -0.95 25.83 11.28
N ALA A 79 -0.02 26.80 11.28
CA ALA A 79 0.85 27.02 10.13
C ALA A 79 1.81 25.84 9.89
N ILE A 80 2.28 25.23 10.99
CA ILE A 80 3.08 24.00 10.94
C ILE A 80 2.23 22.83 10.42
N LEU A 81 0.99 22.68 10.92
CA LEU A 81 0.06 21.64 10.50
C LEU A 81 -0.28 21.73 9.01
N ASP A 82 -0.54 22.93 8.47
CA ASP A 82 -0.87 23.14 7.06
C ASP A 82 0.26 22.67 6.14
N LEU A 83 1.52 22.99 6.46
CA LEU A 83 2.69 22.53 5.71
C LEU A 83 2.88 21.01 5.84
N ALA A 84 2.63 20.46 7.03
CA ALA A 84 2.74 19.03 7.25
C ALA A 84 1.66 18.23 6.49
N ILE A 85 0.41 18.71 6.48
CA ILE A 85 -0.67 18.12 5.68
C ILE A 85 -0.31 18.12 4.20
N TYR A 86 0.26 19.22 3.68
CA TYR A 86 0.74 19.25 2.30
C TYR A 86 1.73 18.09 2.02
N PHE A 87 2.71 17.85 2.90
CA PHE A 87 3.61 16.72 2.74
C PHE A 87 2.90 15.36 2.86
N SER A 88 1.97 15.21 3.81
CA SER A 88 1.16 13.99 3.97
C SER A 88 0.32 13.69 2.73
N ASP A 89 -0.30 14.70 2.11
CA ASP A 89 -1.12 14.55 0.89
C ASP A 89 -0.26 14.09 -0.30
N GLN A 90 1.01 14.49 -0.34
CA GLN A 90 2.00 13.99 -1.30
C GLN A 90 2.61 12.64 -0.89
N ARG A 91 2.10 12.00 0.18
CA ARG A 91 2.60 10.76 0.79
C ARG A 91 4.06 10.84 1.25
N LEU A 92 4.55 12.04 1.54
CA LEU A 92 5.89 12.31 2.09
C LEU A 92 5.84 12.34 3.63
N PHE A 93 5.33 11.26 4.24
CA PHE A 93 5.10 11.19 5.68
C PHE A 93 6.39 11.40 6.48
N PHE A 94 7.53 10.91 6.00
CA PHE A 94 8.83 11.17 6.61
C PHE A 94 9.20 12.67 6.73
N LEU A 95 8.71 13.53 5.82
CA LEU A 95 8.89 14.99 5.91
C LEU A 95 7.84 15.64 6.81
N SER A 96 6.62 15.10 6.81
CA SER A 96 5.50 15.56 7.64
C SER A 96 5.75 15.29 9.13
N LEU A 97 6.33 14.14 9.48
CA LEU A 97 6.58 13.71 10.84
C LEU A 97 7.30 14.73 11.74
N PRO A 98 8.48 15.29 11.39
CA PRO A 98 9.15 16.26 12.26
C PRO A 98 8.30 17.51 12.49
N LEU A 99 7.56 17.98 11.47
CA LEU A 99 6.65 19.13 11.59
C LEU A 99 5.48 18.80 12.53
N LEU A 100 4.84 17.64 12.36
CA LEU A 100 3.72 17.21 13.21
C LEU A 100 4.15 16.98 14.67
N GLN A 101 5.37 16.45 14.88
CA GLN A 101 5.93 16.33 16.23
C GLN A 101 6.15 17.70 16.88
N ARG A 102 6.60 18.70 16.11
CA ARG A 102 6.73 20.08 16.60
C ARG A 102 5.36 20.68 16.90
N ALA A 103 4.39 20.56 15.99
CA ALA A 103 3.01 21.03 16.22
C ALA A 103 2.40 20.37 17.47
N TYR A 104 2.61 19.07 17.68
CA TYR A 104 2.11 18.34 18.84
C TYR A 104 2.73 18.80 20.16
N LYS A 105 4.01 19.18 20.17
CA LYS A 105 4.64 19.78 21.35
C LYS A 105 4.01 21.13 21.72
N LEU A 106 3.62 21.92 20.72
CA LEU A 106 3.03 23.24 20.92
C LEU A 106 1.56 23.16 21.35
N ASP A 107 0.79 22.22 20.80
CA ASP A 107 -0.64 22.06 21.09
C ASP A 107 -1.07 20.58 21.05
N PRO A 108 -0.78 19.79 22.12
CA PRO A 108 -1.08 18.36 22.16
C PRO A 108 -2.58 18.04 22.30
N LYS A 109 -3.41 19.07 22.52
CA LYS A 109 -4.87 18.94 22.67
C LYS A 109 -5.63 19.32 21.40
N ARG A 110 -4.94 19.67 20.31
CA ARG A 110 -5.58 19.90 19.02
C ARG A 110 -5.77 18.60 18.28
N GLU A 111 -7.03 18.18 18.12
CA GLU A 111 -7.36 16.92 17.45
C GLU A 111 -6.70 16.79 16.07
N GLY A 112 -6.75 17.83 15.24
CA GLY A 112 -6.14 17.81 13.91
C GLY A 112 -4.64 17.50 13.92
N VAL A 113 -3.90 17.98 14.93
CA VAL A 113 -2.47 17.68 15.09
C VAL A 113 -2.26 16.24 15.56
N VAL A 114 -3.04 15.79 16.55
CA VAL A 114 -3.00 14.41 17.07
C VAL A 114 -3.29 13.41 15.97
N TYR A 115 -4.37 13.62 15.23
CA TYR A 115 -4.82 12.76 14.15
C TYR A 115 -3.79 12.67 13.02
N GLN A 116 -3.31 13.82 12.53
CA GLN A 116 -2.31 13.84 11.45
C GLN A 116 -0.97 13.23 11.88
N LEU A 117 -0.53 13.49 13.12
CA LEU A 117 0.66 12.83 13.68
C LEU A 117 0.50 11.32 13.75
N ALA A 118 -0.67 10.84 14.19
CA ALA A 118 -0.95 9.41 14.22
C ALA A 118 -0.92 8.79 12.83
N ILE A 119 -1.56 9.40 11.82
CA ILE A 119 -1.48 8.94 10.42
C ILE A 119 -0.04 8.84 9.95
N ALA A 120 0.74 9.91 10.10
CA ALA A 120 2.11 9.93 9.63
C ALA A 120 2.97 8.86 10.35
N LEU A 121 2.73 8.63 11.64
CA LEU A 121 3.37 7.54 12.38
C LEU A 121 2.94 6.15 11.87
N SER A 122 1.65 5.95 11.59
CA SER A 122 1.10 4.70 11.05
C SER A 122 1.67 4.34 9.69
N TYR A 123 1.77 5.30 8.77
CA TYR A 123 2.32 5.07 7.42
C TYR A 123 3.81 4.75 7.44
N GLU A 124 4.55 5.30 8.40
CA GLU A 124 5.95 4.95 8.67
C GLU A 124 6.07 3.67 9.53
N GLY A 125 4.92 3.01 9.81
CA GLY A 125 4.75 1.77 10.53
C GLY A 125 5.12 1.82 12.02
N PHE A 126 5.10 3.00 12.63
CA PHE A 126 5.22 3.24 14.08
C PHE A 126 3.85 3.18 14.79
N HIS A 127 3.09 2.11 14.57
CA HIS A 127 1.72 1.97 15.09
C HIS A 127 1.59 2.06 16.61
N ASP A 128 2.62 1.63 17.34
CA ASP A 128 2.68 1.74 18.81
C ASP A 128 2.73 3.21 19.27
N LYS A 129 3.55 4.03 18.59
CA LYS A 129 3.63 5.47 18.83
C LYS A 129 2.38 6.20 18.37
N ALA A 130 1.85 5.85 17.20
CA ALA A 130 0.59 6.41 16.69
C ALA A 130 -0.53 6.19 17.72
N LEU A 131 -0.65 4.95 18.22
CA LEU A 131 -1.64 4.61 19.24
C LEU A 131 -1.40 5.37 20.55
N ALA A 132 -0.15 5.54 21.00
CA ALA A 132 0.15 6.30 22.20
C ALA A 132 -0.27 7.77 22.08
N VAL A 133 -0.03 8.41 20.92
CA VAL A 133 -0.48 9.77 20.62
C VAL A 133 -2.01 9.86 20.67
N LEU A 134 -2.71 8.92 20.04
CA LEU A 134 -4.17 8.88 20.05
C LEU A 134 -4.74 8.64 21.45
N GLU A 135 -4.22 7.67 22.21
CA GLU A 135 -4.71 7.35 23.57
C GLU A 135 -4.38 8.45 24.60
N GLY A 136 -3.45 9.36 24.28
CA GLY A 136 -3.15 10.55 25.08
C GLY A 136 -4.13 11.71 24.89
N PHE A 137 -4.93 11.68 23.82
CA PHE A 137 -6.02 12.64 23.60
C PHE A 137 -7.22 12.33 24.50
N SER A 138 -8.00 13.33 24.89
CA SER A 138 -9.11 13.19 25.86
C SER A 138 -10.07 12.06 25.46
N LYS A 139 -10.45 11.24 26.45
CA LYS A 139 -11.30 10.06 26.20
C LYS A 139 -12.70 10.50 25.77
N GLY A 140 -13.08 10.15 24.55
CA GLY A 140 -14.46 10.27 24.05
C GLY A 140 -14.78 11.57 23.31
N GLU A 141 -13.81 12.45 23.08
CA GLU A 141 -13.99 13.76 22.42
C GLU A 141 -13.45 13.80 20.99
N GLY A 142 -13.21 12.66 20.34
CA GLY A 142 -12.65 12.62 18.99
C GLY A 142 -13.71 12.54 17.89
N SER A 143 -13.38 13.04 16.71
CA SER A 143 -14.18 12.82 15.50
C SER A 143 -14.21 11.35 15.08
N PHE A 144 -15.07 11.05 14.09
CA PHE A 144 -15.10 9.77 13.38
C PHE A 144 -13.70 9.29 12.98
N TRP A 145 -12.93 10.17 12.34
CA TRP A 145 -11.62 9.85 11.78
C TRP A 145 -10.58 9.53 12.87
N TYR A 146 -10.64 10.23 14.01
CA TYR A 146 -9.82 9.91 15.17
C TYR A 146 -10.11 8.50 15.71
N HIS A 147 -11.39 8.14 15.86
CA HIS A 147 -11.79 6.81 16.35
C HIS A 147 -11.42 5.70 15.36
N TYR A 148 -11.59 5.94 14.05
CA TYR A 148 -11.15 5.04 13.00
C TYR A 148 -9.63 4.78 13.06
N GLU A 149 -8.81 5.83 13.10
CA GLU A 149 -7.35 5.69 13.14
C GLU A 149 -6.87 5.00 14.43
N ARG A 150 -7.57 5.22 15.55
CA ARG A 150 -7.31 4.52 16.81
C ARG A 150 -7.64 3.03 16.72
N GLY A 151 -8.81 2.69 16.17
CA GLY A 151 -9.21 1.31 15.92
C GLY A 151 -8.21 0.60 15.00
N TRP A 152 -7.81 1.27 13.92
CA TRP A 152 -6.82 0.77 12.96
C TRP A 152 -5.51 0.43 13.67
N ASN A 153 -4.91 1.37 14.40
CA ASN A 153 -3.66 1.13 15.12
C ASN A 153 -3.78 0.09 16.25
N ARG A 154 -4.94 -0.05 16.88
CA ARG A 154 -5.20 -1.12 17.86
C ARG A 154 -5.09 -2.50 17.23
N ILE A 155 -5.56 -2.70 16.00
CA ILE A 155 -5.39 -3.96 15.27
C ILE A 155 -3.91 -4.29 15.09
N PHE A 156 -3.11 -3.33 14.63
CA PHE A 156 -1.66 -3.49 14.43
C PHE A 156 -0.89 -3.74 15.74
N CYS A 157 -1.36 -3.16 16.83
CA CYS A 157 -0.82 -3.40 18.17
C CYS A 157 -1.38 -4.69 18.83
N GLY A 158 -2.25 -5.45 18.14
CA GLY A 158 -2.87 -6.66 18.67
C GLY A 158 -3.89 -6.43 19.78
N LYS A 159 -4.38 -5.20 19.98
CA LYS A 159 -5.41 -4.82 20.96
C LYS A 159 -6.82 -4.97 20.36
N ILE A 160 -7.19 -6.16 19.90
CA ILE A 160 -8.40 -6.38 19.08
C ILE A 160 -9.70 -6.07 19.81
N GLU A 161 -9.79 -6.42 21.09
CA GLU A 161 -10.98 -6.17 21.90
C GLU A 161 -11.28 -4.67 21.99
N LYS A 162 -10.24 -3.83 22.03
CA LYS A 162 -10.38 -2.38 22.01
C LYS A 162 -10.68 -1.83 20.61
N ALA A 163 -10.15 -2.46 19.55
CA ALA A 163 -10.50 -2.08 18.18
C ALA A 163 -11.99 -2.34 17.89
N ILE A 164 -12.55 -3.42 18.43
CA ILE A 164 -13.98 -3.74 18.35
C ILE A 164 -14.82 -2.65 19.02
N GLN A 165 -14.37 -2.12 20.16
CA GLN A 165 -15.07 -1.01 20.83
C GLN A 165 -15.09 0.26 19.96
N ASP A 166 -13.97 0.60 19.29
CA ASP A 166 -13.97 1.72 18.35
C ASP A 166 -14.89 1.45 17.16
N MET A 167 -14.89 0.23 16.62
CA MET A 167 -15.75 -0.16 15.50
C MET A 167 -17.24 -0.02 15.86
N PHE A 168 -17.68 -0.48 17.03
CA PHE A 168 -19.07 -0.29 17.47
C PHE A 168 -19.43 1.17 17.65
N TRP A 169 -18.53 1.99 18.19
CA TRP A 169 -18.76 3.42 18.28
C TRP A 169 -18.93 4.05 16.89
N LEU A 170 -18.08 3.68 15.92
CA LEU A 170 -18.19 4.18 14.53
C LEU A 170 -19.48 3.75 13.85
N GLU A 171 -19.97 2.53 14.12
CA GLU A 171 -21.25 2.03 13.61
C GLU A 171 -22.43 2.92 14.00
N GLU A 172 -22.40 3.52 15.19
CA GLU A 172 -23.43 4.46 15.65
C GLU A 172 -23.34 5.84 14.97
N GLN A 173 -22.20 6.16 14.33
CA GLN A 173 -21.94 7.48 13.73
C GLN A 173 -22.18 7.52 12.22
N VAL A 174 -22.47 6.40 11.58
CA VAL A 174 -22.55 6.29 10.12
C VAL A 174 -23.75 5.48 9.69
N ASP A 175 -24.34 5.81 8.54
CA ASP A 175 -25.24 4.89 7.86
C ASP A 175 -24.41 3.83 7.11
N PRO A 176 -24.37 2.57 7.56
CA PRO A 176 -23.57 1.54 6.89
C PRO A 176 -24.08 1.19 5.49
N LEU A 177 -25.28 1.64 5.10
CA LEU A 177 -25.86 1.43 3.77
C LEU A 177 -25.47 2.55 2.77
N ASP A 178 -24.92 3.67 3.24
CA ASP A 178 -24.40 4.72 2.36
C ASP A 178 -23.02 4.34 1.83
N GLU A 179 -22.99 3.43 0.85
CA GLU A 179 -21.75 2.92 0.26
C GLU A 179 -20.95 3.98 -0.53
N GLU A 180 -21.47 5.19 -0.72
CA GLU A 180 -20.77 6.32 -1.35
C GLU A 180 -20.01 7.19 -0.34
N SER A 181 -20.37 7.15 0.94
CA SER A 181 -19.67 7.93 1.97
C SER A 181 -18.28 7.37 2.29
N LYS A 182 -17.33 8.28 2.58
CA LYS A 182 -15.97 7.91 2.99
C LYS A 182 -15.97 7.26 4.38
N GLU A 183 -16.89 7.70 5.23
CA GLU A 183 -17.11 7.20 6.58
C GLU A 183 -17.61 5.76 6.55
N ALA A 184 -18.62 5.42 5.74
CA ALA A 184 -19.10 4.04 5.64
C ALA A 184 -18.01 3.12 5.09
N PHE A 185 -17.27 3.60 4.07
CA PHE A 185 -16.10 2.89 3.57
C PHE A 185 -15.08 2.58 4.67
N ALA A 186 -14.69 3.59 5.46
CA ALA A 186 -13.73 3.44 6.54
C ALA A 186 -14.23 2.49 7.64
N TYR A 187 -15.51 2.60 8.03
CA TYR A 187 -16.15 1.69 8.97
C TYR A 187 -16.10 0.23 8.48
N HIS A 188 -16.56 -0.03 7.26
CA HIS A 188 -16.53 -1.39 6.68
C HIS A 188 -15.11 -1.92 6.53
N ARG A 189 -14.16 -1.07 6.12
CA ARG A 189 -12.73 -1.43 6.07
C ARG A 189 -12.22 -1.87 7.44
N LEU A 190 -12.53 -1.13 8.50
CA LEU A 190 -12.12 -1.50 9.86
C LEU A 190 -12.77 -2.81 10.31
N LYS A 191 -14.10 -2.93 10.12
CA LYS A 191 -14.89 -4.12 10.46
C LYS A 191 -14.34 -5.38 9.79
N ASP A 192 -14.13 -5.33 8.47
CA ASP A 192 -13.65 -6.47 7.70
C ASP A 192 -12.20 -6.81 8.09
N THR A 193 -11.39 -5.81 8.44
CA THR A 193 -10.01 -6.03 8.94
C THR A 193 -10.03 -6.77 10.28
N ILE A 194 -10.95 -6.42 11.19
CA ILE A 194 -11.14 -7.10 12.47
C ILE A 194 -11.55 -8.56 12.25
N LEU A 195 -12.55 -8.81 11.39
CA LEU A 195 -13.01 -10.16 11.06
C LEU A 195 -11.86 -11.01 10.50
N ARG A 196 -11.11 -10.47 9.55
CA ARG A 196 -9.94 -11.15 8.97
C ARG A 196 -8.85 -11.42 9.99
N TYR A 197 -8.60 -10.48 10.92
CA TYR A 197 -7.65 -10.69 12.01
C TYR A 197 -8.05 -11.89 12.89
N GLN A 198 -9.32 -11.97 13.27
CA GLN A 198 -9.84 -13.07 14.09
C GLN A 198 -9.68 -14.43 13.38
N GLN A 199 -9.96 -14.49 12.07
CA GLN A 199 -9.78 -15.71 11.27
C GLN A 199 -8.31 -16.11 11.07
N ALA A 200 -7.42 -15.13 10.92
CA ALA A 200 -6.00 -15.38 10.74
C ALA A 200 -5.34 -15.99 12.00
N LYS A 201 -5.98 -15.84 13.19
CA LYS A 201 -5.54 -16.31 14.51
C LYS A 201 -4.08 -16.00 14.82
N ARG A 202 -3.83 -14.91 15.57
CA ARG A 202 -2.49 -14.44 15.98
C ARG A 202 -1.53 -14.32 14.79
N PRO A 203 -1.62 -13.24 13.99
CA PRO A 203 -0.81 -13.11 12.76
C PRO A 203 0.70 -13.05 13.00
N GLY A 204 1.14 -12.64 14.19
CA GLY A 204 2.57 -12.56 14.52
C GLY A 204 3.32 -11.69 13.52
N ARG A 205 4.43 -12.17 12.97
CA ARG A 205 5.20 -11.51 11.90
C ARG A 205 4.93 -12.10 10.51
N ASN A 206 3.88 -12.91 10.34
CA ASN A 206 3.61 -13.57 9.08
C ASN A 206 3.00 -12.57 8.08
N ILE A 207 3.77 -12.19 7.06
CA ILE A 207 3.34 -11.21 6.07
C ILE A 207 2.13 -11.68 5.26
N LYS A 208 2.01 -12.96 4.92
CA LYS A 208 0.85 -13.48 4.18
C LYS A 208 -0.45 -13.27 4.96
N LYS A 209 -0.40 -13.49 6.28
CA LYS A 209 -1.54 -13.21 7.16
C LYS A 209 -1.84 -11.72 7.24
N TRP A 210 -0.84 -10.86 7.39
CA TRP A 210 -1.08 -9.41 7.46
C TRP A 210 -1.58 -8.82 6.14
N HIS A 211 -1.10 -9.31 5.00
CA HIS A 211 -1.60 -8.91 3.68
C HIS A 211 -3.09 -9.26 3.54
N PHE A 212 -3.46 -10.48 3.93
CA PHE A 212 -4.87 -10.89 4.01
C PHE A 212 -5.67 -10.01 4.98
N ILE A 213 -5.18 -9.78 6.20
CA ILE A 213 -5.87 -8.97 7.21
C ILE A 213 -6.16 -7.56 6.72
N GLN A 214 -5.21 -6.92 6.03
CA GLN A 214 -5.35 -5.54 5.56
C GLN A 214 -6.17 -5.44 4.29
N TYR A 215 -5.84 -6.26 3.29
CA TYR A 215 -6.34 -6.06 1.93
C TYR A 215 -7.37 -7.10 1.50
N GLY A 216 -7.45 -8.23 2.20
CA GLY A 216 -8.34 -9.32 1.84
C GLY A 216 -7.73 -10.16 0.72
N ALA A 217 -6.44 -9.96 0.44
CA ALA A 217 -5.74 -10.59 -0.67
C ALA A 217 -4.85 -11.74 -0.19
N ALA A 218 -4.78 -12.81 -0.99
CA ALA A 218 -3.85 -13.90 -0.79
C ALA A 218 -2.45 -13.52 -1.30
N LEU A 219 -1.42 -13.80 -0.50
CA LEU A 219 -0.01 -13.67 -0.88
C LEU A 219 0.66 -15.04 -0.94
N PHE A 220 1.15 -15.47 -2.10
CA PHE A 220 1.73 -16.82 -2.23
C PHE A 220 3.21 -16.89 -1.86
N GLU A 221 4.00 -15.87 -2.12
CA GLU A 221 5.45 -15.89 -1.92
C GLU A 221 5.98 -14.62 -1.23
N ASN A 222 7.07 -14.76 -0.48
CA ASN A 222 7.73 -13.64 0.19
C ASN A 222 8.99 -13.23 -0.62
N VAL A 223 8.91 -12.20 -1.47
CA VAL A 223 10.05 -11.88 -2.37
C VAL A 223 11.24 -11.23 -1.68
N PHE A 224 11.08 -10.73 -0.46
CA PHE A 224 12.16 -10.02 0.24
C PHE A 224 13.47 -10.81 0.40
N GLN A 225 13.44 -12.15 0.29
CA GLN A 225 14.63 -12.97 0.54
C GLN A 225 15.32 -13.50 -0.72
N ASN A 226 14.66 -13.53 -1.88
CA ASN A 226 15.14 -14.29 -3.05
C ASN A 226 15.42 -13.44 -4.30
N ALA A 227 15.22 -12.12 -4.26
CA ALA A 227 15.65 -11.27 -5.37
C ALA A 227 17.18 -11.17 -5.35
N LEU A 228 17.83 -11.60 -6.43
CA LEU A 228 19.25 -11.31 -6.63
C LEU A 228 19.41 -9.78 -6.63
N PRO A 229 20.30 -9.19 -5.82
CA PRO A 229 20.67 -7.81 -5.97
C PRO A 229 21.37 -7.68 -7.34
N SER A 230 20.64 -7.27 -8.36
CA SER A 230 21.25 -6.94 -9.64
C SER A 230 21.95 -5.59 -9.49
N LEU A 231 23.08 -5.41 -10.19
CA LEU A 231 23.89 -4.18 -10.22
C LEU A 231 23.13 -2.94 -10.76
N GLN A 232 21.83 -3.05 -11.09
CA GLN A 232 21.02 -2.01 -11.74
C GLN A 232 19.63 -1.82 -11.09
N GLU A 233 19.53 -1.94 -9.76
CA GLU A 233 18.36 -1.56 -8.94
C GLU A 233 17.09 -2.43 -9.12
N LYS A 234 16.88 -3.06 -10.29
CA LYS A 234 15.66 -3.85 -10.55
C LYS A 234 15.75 -5.29 -10.04
N GLN A 235 14.64 -5.77 -9.48
CA GLN A 235 14.48 -7.16 -9.05
C GLN A 235 14.10 -8.05 -10.24
N ILE A 236 14.83 -9.15 -10.41
CA ILE A 236 14.58 -10.18 -11.43
C ILE A 236 14.31 -11.50 -10.73
N LEU A 237 13.20 -12.15 -11.08
CA LEU A 237 12.85 -13.49 -10.63
C LEU A 237 13.26 -14.50 -11.69
N SER A 238 13.61 -15.72 -11.27
CA SER A 238 13.77 -16.82 -12.23
C SER A 238 12.41 -17.27 -12.77
N ILE A 239 12.39 -17.85 -13.97
CA ILE A 239 11.19 -18.48 -14.54
C ILE A 239 10.59 -19.48 -13.56
N GLY A 240 11.42 -20.36 -12.98
CA GLY A 240 10.94 -21.36 -12.01
C GLY A 240 10.32 -20.76 -10.75
N SER A 241 10.79 -19.58 -10.29
CA SER A 241 10.14 -18.89 -9.16
C SER A 241 8.77 -18.32 -9.55
N MET A 242 8.65 -17.76 -10.76
CA MET A 242 7.37 -17.30 -11.30
C MET A 242 6.39 -18.46 -11.45
N GLU A 243 6.82 -19.57 -12.07
CA GLU A 243 6.01 -20.78 -12.23
C GLU A 243 5.49 -21.30 -10.89
N LYS A 244 6.34 -21.42 -9.87
CA LYS A 244 5.92 -21.89 -8.55
C LYS A 244 4.80 -21.04 -7.96
N ALA A 245 4.92 -19.73 -8.11
CA ALA A 245 3.93 -18.80 -7.58
C ALA A 245 2.62 -18.84 -8.39
N LEU A 246 2.71 -18.90 -9.72
CA LEU A 246 1.53 -19.04 -10.59
C LEU A 246 0.80 -20.37 -10.37
N VAL A 247 1.52 -21.47 -10.17
CA VAL A 247 0.91 -22.77 -9.80
C VAL A 247 0.18 -22.68 -8.47
N SER A 248 0.74 -21.95 -7.49
CA SER A 248 0.08 -21.74 -6.20
C SER A 248 -1.21 -20.93 -6.34
N ALA A 249 -1.21 -19.91 -7.21
CA ALA A 249 -2.42 -19.17 -7.56
C ALA A 249 -3.44 -20.04 -8.28
N CYS A 250 -3.04 -20.87 -9.25
CA CYS A 250 -3.93 -21.84 -9.91
C CYS A 250 -4.59 -22.76 -8.87
N ARG A 251 -3.79 -23.31 -7.95
CA ARG A 251 -4.29 -24.21 -6.91
C ARG A 251 -5.33 -23.54 -6.01
N TRP A 252 -5.11 -22.27 -5.69
CA TRP A 252 -6.07 -21.46 -4.95
C TRP A 252 -7.37 -21.28 -5.73
N VAL A 253 -7.28 -20.94 -7.01
CA VAL A 253 -8.44 -20.74 -7.88
C VAL A 253 -9.28 -22.02 -7.99
N GLU A 254 -8.65 -23.18 -8.13
CA GLU A 254 -9.37 -24.47 -8.13
C GLU A 254 -10.05 -24.79 -6.80
N ALA A 255 -9.41 -24.47 -5.68
CA ALA A 255 -9.92 -24.84 -4.35
C ALA A 255 -11.09 -23.95 -3.91
N TYR A 256 -11.06 -22.68 -4.32
CA TYR A 256 -11.94 -21.66 -3.75
C TYR A 256 -12.73 -20.87 -4.78
N GLY A 257 -12.19 -20.71 -6.00
CA GLY A 257 -12.86 -19.98 -7.06
C GLY A 257 -13.98 -20.79 -7.71
N ASN A 258 -14.98 -20.08 -8.22
CA ASN A 258 -15.96 -20.63 -9.15
C ASN A 258 -15.74 -19.94 -10.51
N ILE A 259 -14.64 -20.32 -11.16
CA ILE A 259 -14.17 -19.65 -12.39
C ILE A 259 -14.51 -20.50 -13.61
N GLN A 260 -15.05 -19.86 -14.65
CA GLN A 260 -15.44 -20.46 -15.91
C GLN A 260 -14.59 -19.99 -17.09
N LYS A 261 -13.88 -18.86 -16.93
CA LYS A 261 -13.03 -18.29 -17.97
C LYS A 261 -11.92 -17.41 -17.39
N ILE A 262 -10.91 -17.15 -18.21
CA ILE A 262 -9.79 -16.28 -17.86
C ILE A 262 -9.83 -15.06 -18.76
N LEU A 263 -9.81 -13.89 -18.14
CA LEU A 263 -9.77 -12.61 -18.83
C LEU A 263 -8.41 -11.98 -18.58
N TRP A 264 -7.85 -11.29 -19.58
CA TRP A 264 -6.62 -10.51 -19.37
C TRP A 264 -6.82 -9.04 -19.68
N VAL A 265 -6.09 -8.18 -18.96
CA VAL A 265 -6.14 -6.73 -19.13
C VAL A 265 -4.74 -6.12 -19.03
N GLY A 266 -4.44 -5.20 -19.94
CA GLY A 266 -3.16 -4.48 -19.98
C GLY A 266 -2.31 -4.87 -21.18
N ASP A 267 -1.12 -5.41 -20.90
CA ASP A 267 -0.05 -5.64 -21.88
C ASP A 267 0.15 -7.12 -22.25
N GLU A 268 1.13 -7.39 -23.12
CA GLU A 268 1.50 -8.76 -23.54
C GLU A 268 1.88 -9.66 -22.35
N ASN A 269 2.43 -9.10 -21.27
CA ASN A 269 2.74 -9.88 -20.07
C ASN A 269 1.48 -10.40 -19.38
N ALA A 270 0.40 -9.61 -19.36
CA ALA A 270 -0.89 -10.06 -18.83
C ALA A 270 -1.46 -11.21 -19.66
N GLU A 271 -1.35 -11.11 -20.98
CA GLU A 271 -1.76 -12.16 -21.91
C GLU A 271 -0.95 -13.46 -21.69
N ILE A 272 0.38 -13.38 -21.61
CA ILE A 272 1.27 -14.51 -21.31
C ILE A 272 0.85 -15.19 -19.99
N LEU A 273 0.63 -14.40 -18.93
CA LEU A 273 0.18 -14.91 -17.63
C LEU A 273 -1.19 -15.60 -17.73
N ALA A 274 -2.13 -15.03 -18.47
CA ALA A 274 -3.46 -15.62 -18.65
C ALA A 274 -3.41 -16.96 -19.41
N PHE A 275 -2.54 -17.08 -20.41
CA PHE A 275 -2.27 -18.36 -21.07
C PHE A 275 -1.72 -19.41 -20.10
N PHE A 276 -0.85 -19.03 -19.16
CA PHE A 276 -0.39 -19.95 -18.12
C PHE A 276 -1.55 -20.53 -17.30
N PHE A 277 -2.47 -19.65 -16.85
CA PHE A 277 -3.66 -20.09 -16.11
C PHE A 277 -4.56 -20.97 -16.98
N SER A 278 -4.76 -20.61 -18.25
CA SER A 278 -5.58 -21.38 -19.19
C SER A 278 -5.05 -22.79 -19.38
N LEU A 279 -3.74 -22.94 -19.54
CA LEU A 279 -3.07 -24.22 -19.68
C LEU A 279 -3.28 -25.14 -18.47
N LEU A 280 -3.26 -24.60 -17.24
CA LEU A 280 -3.33 -25.39 -16.01
C LEU A 280 -4.74 -25.58 -15.47
N LEU A 281 -5.67 -24.67 -15.76
CA LEU A 281 -7.06 -24.73 -15.32
C LEU A 281 -7.99 -25.32 -16.39
N ASP A 282 -7.51 -25.45 -17.64
CA ASP A 282 -8.29 -25.91 -18.79
C ASP A 282 -9.52 -25.03 -19.05
N LEU A 283 -9.31 -23.71 -19.00
CA LEU A 283 -10.35 -22.69 -19.18
C LEU A 283 -10.06 -21.81 -20.39
N PRO A 284 -11.08 -21.30 -21.10
CA PRO A 284 -10.89 -20.38 -22.21
C PRO A 284 -10.27 -19.07 -21.75
N VAL A 285 -9.44 -18.47 -22.61
CA VAL A 285 -8.78 -17.19 -22.38
C VAL A 285 -9.19 -16.17 -23.45
N GLU A 286 -9.57 -14.97 -23.01
CA GLU A 286 -9.95 -13.86 -23.90
C GLU A 286 -9.54 -12.50 -23.29
N PRO A 287 -9.37 -11.43 -24.09
CA PRO A 287 -9.16 -10.09 -23.54
C PRO A 287 -10.41 -9.59 -22.80
N LEU A 288 -10.22 -8.86 -21.70
CA LEU A 288 -11.30 -8.13 -21.04
C LEU A 288 -11.70 -6.93 -21.92
N THR A 289 -12.85 -7.03 -22.60
CA THR A 289 -13.37 -5.92 -23.42
C THR A 289 -14.37 -5.05 -22.66
N LYS A 290 -15.17 -5.64 -21.78
CA LYS A 290 -16.14 -4.95 -20.91
C LYS A 290 -16.11 -5.54 -19.51
N VAL A 291 -16.31 -4.70 -18.49
CA VAL A 291 -16.24 -5.13 -17.08
C VAL A 291 -17.41 -6.05 -16.72
N GLU A 292 -18.55 -5.88 -17.36
CA GLU A 292 -19.73 -6.71 -17.18
C GLU A 292 -19.49 -8.19 -17.55
N ASP A 293 -18.52 -8.46 -18.42
CA ASP A 293 -18.16 -9.82 -18.86
C ASP A 293 -17.34 -10.59 -17.83
N SER A 294 -17.02 -9.98 -16.68
CA SER A 294 -16.11 -10.53 -15.67
C SER A 294 -16.76 -11.43 -14.61
N HIS A 295 -18.04 -11.75 -14.76
CA HIS A 295 -18.72 -12.73 -13.92
C HIS A 295 -18.05 -14.10 -14.07
N TYR A 296 -17.80 -14.78 -12.94
CA TYR A 296 -17.17 -16.09 -12.87
C TYR A 296 -15.83 -16.15 -13.64
N ALA A 297 -15.05 -15.06 -13.61
CA ALA A 297 -13.81 -14.93 -14.35
C ALA A 297 -12.59 -14.70 -13.43
N LEU A 298 -11.47 -15.31 -13.80
CA LEU A 298 -10.15 -14.91 -13.30
C LEU A 298 -9.61 -13.80 -14.21
N ILE A 299 -9.55 -12.57 -13.71
CA ILE A 299 -8.98 -11.44 -14.43
C ILE A 299 -7.51 -11.31 -14.07
N VAL A 300 -6.65 -11.49 -15.07
CA VAL A 300 -5.21 -11.48 -14.97
C VAL A 300 -4.68 -10.15 -15.48
N SER A 301 -3.83 -9.50 -14.68
CA SER A 301 -3.03 -8.39 -15.17
C SER A 301 -1.57 -8.52 -14.76
N SER A 302 -0.69 -7.90 -15.54
CA SER A 302 0.73 -7.80 -15.21
C SER A 302 1.03 -6.72 -14.17
N LYS A 303 0.11 -5.78 -13.96
CA LYS A 303 0.20 -4.69 -12.96
C LYS A 303 -1.18 -4.34 -12.43
N ALA A 304 -1.27 -4.03 -11.14
CA ALA A 304 -2.54 -3.59 -10.52
C ALA A 304 -3.09 -2.30 -11.15
N GLU A 305 -2.21 -1.46 -11.69
CA GLU A 305 -2.51 -0.21 -12.41
C GLU A 305 -3.40 -0.39 -13.63
N TYR A 306 -3.36 -1.56 -14.26
CA TYR A 306 -4.14 -1.83 -15.47
C TYR A 306 -5.56 -2.26 -15.17
N PHE A 307 -5.91 -2.54 -13.90
CA PHE A 307 -7.30 -2.82 -13.56
C PHE A 307 -8.16 -1.56 -13.68
N PRO A 308 -9.26 -1.59 -14.47
CA PRO A 308 -10.20 -0.48 -14.48
C PRO A 308 -10.85 -0.29 -13.10
N GLN A 309 -11.11 0.96 -12.72
CA GLN A 309 -11.70 1.31 -11.42
C GLN A 309 -13.08 0.68 -11.18
N ALA A 310 -13.82 0.35 -12.26
CA ALA A 310 -15.07 -0.38 -12.16
C ALA A 310 -14.93 -1.77 -11.50
N LEU A 311 -13.72 -2.37 -11.51
CA LEU A 311 -13.41 -3.62 -10.79
C LEU A 311 -13.27 -3.44 -9.26
N LEU A 312 -13.43 -2.23 -8.72
CA LEU A 312 -13.68 -2.05 -7.28
C LEU A 312 -15.01 -2.70 -6.88
N LYS A 313 -15.98 -2.75 -7.79
CA LYS A 313 -17.21 -3.53 -7.61
C LYS A 313 -16.89 -5.00 -7.89
N ILE A 314 -17.16 -5.86 -6.90
CA ILE A 314 -16.95 -7.30 -7.04
C ILE A 314 -18.18 -7.90 -7.72
N HIS A 315 -17.95 -8.63 -8.82
CA HIS A 315 -18.98 -9.44 -9.46
C HIS A 315 -18.95 -10.90 -8.93
N PRO A 316 -20.08 -11.62 -8.95
CA PRO A 316 -20.13 -13.03 -8.57
C PRO A 316 -19.05 -13.87 -9.25
N GLY A 317 -18.28 -14.62 -8.45
CA GLY A 317 -17.21 -15.50 -8.94
C GLY A 317 -16.04 -14.78 -9.61
N GLN A 318 -15.92 -13.46 -9.48
CA GLN A 318 -14.82 -12.70 -10.07
C GLN A 318 -13.59 -12.73 -9.16
N VAL A 319 -12.41 -13.00 -9.72
CA VAL A 319 -11.13 -13.01 -9.01
C VAL A 319 -10.10 -12.19 -9.78
N LEU A 320 -9.41 -11.26 -9.13
CA LEU A 320 -8.30 -10.50 -9.72
C LEU A 320 -6.97 -11.10 -9.32
N PHE A 321 -6.08 -11.27 -10.29
CA PHE A 321 -4.72 -11.70 -10.07
C PHE A 321 -3.71 -10.73 -10.67
N VAL A 322 -2.68 -10.39 -9.89
CA VAL A 322 -1.45 -9.78 -10.39
C VAL A 322 -0.25 -10.49 -9.78
N PRO A 323 0.83 -10.72 -10.54
CA PRO A 323 1.97 -11.46 -10.02
C PRO A 323 2.69 -10.70 -8.92
N TYR A 324 2.69 -9.36 -8.91
CA TYR A 324 3.36 -8.60 -7.87
C TYR A 324 2.62 -7.32 -7.49
N LEU A 325 2.82 -6.88 -6.25
CA LEU A 325 2.46 -5.55 -5.73
C LEU A 325 3.71 -4.83 -5.25
N ILE A 326 3.76 -3.52 -5.50
CA ILE A 326 4.86 -2.67 -5.05
C ILE A 326 4.47 -2.05 -3.71
N LEU A 327 5.22 -2.33 -2.64
CA LEU A 327 4.86 -1.99 -1.26
C LEU A 327 4.54 -0.52 -1.02
N GLN A 328 5.29 0.39 -1.62
CA GLN A 328 5.17 1.82 -1.37
C GLN A 328 4.54 2.56 -2.55
N ASN A 329 3.99 1.82 -3.52
CA ASN A 329 3.35 2.40 -4.68
C ASN A 329 1.86 1.99 -4.72
N PRO A 330 1.01 2.76 -4.03
CA PRO A 330 -0.43 2.54 -3.95
C PRO A 330 -1.04 2.82 -5.32
N GLN A 331 -1.25 1.80 -6.14
CA GLN A 331 -1.87 2.00 -7.46
C GLN A 331 -2.97 0.99 -7.75
N GLY A 332 -4.13 1.52 -8.15
CA GLY A 332 -5.23 0.77 -8.72
C GLY A 332 -6.07 -0.03 -7.71
N VAL A 333 -6.68 -1.07 -8.24
CA VAL A 333 -7.53 -2.01 -7.51
C VAL A 333 -6.63 -3.05 -6.83
N CYS A 334 -6.80 -3.30 -5.53
CA CYS A 334 -6.06 -4.40 -4.91
C CYS A 334 -6.53 -5.72 -5.51
N PRO A 335 -5.61 -6.58 -6.00
CA PRO A 335 -5.96 -7.90 -6.48
C PRO A 335 -6.49 -8.76 -5.33
N ASP A 336 -7.29 -9.78 -5.66
CA ASP A 336 -7.65 -10.82 -4.68
C ASP A 336 -6.46 -11.77 -4.45
N LEU A 337 -5.64 -11.95 -5.47
CA LEU A 337 -4.48 -12.83 -5.48
C LEU A 337 -3.22 -12.09 -5.93
N THR A 338 -2.17 -12.19 -5.14
CA THR A 338 -0.83 -11.79 -5.58
C THR A 338 0.24 -12.80 -5.21
N SER A 339 1.21 -12.94 -6.10
CA SER A 339 2.33 -13.84 -5.84
C SER A 339 3.38 -13.17 -4.97
N PHE A 340 3.64 -11.88 -5.17
CA PHE A 340 4.87 -11.25 -4.70
C PHE A 340 4.63 -9.85 -4.14
N LEU A 341 5.33 -9.49 -3.05
CA LEU A 341 5.49 -8.10 -2.61
C LEU A 341 6.91 -7.63 -2.92
N VAL A 342 7.03 -6.60 -3.76
CA VAL A 342 8.32 -6.05 -4.21
C VAL A 342 8.48 -4.60 -3.76
N ARG A 343 9.73 -4.13 -3.66
CA ARG A 343 10.01 -2.73 -3.33
C ARG A 343 10.01 -1.82 -4.56
N GLU A 344 10.43 -2.38 -5.69
CA GLU A 344 10.67 -1.66 -6.93
C GLU A 344 10.00 -2.38 -8.10
N PRO A 345 9.81 -1.69 -9.24
CA PRO A 345 9.30 -2.30 -10.44
C PRO A 345 10.12 -3.55 -10.84
N PHE A 346 9.38 -4.60 -11.15
CA PHE A 346 9.88 -5.92 -11.49
C PHE A 346 10.04 -6.07 -13.01
N ILE A 347 11.09 -6.77 -13.46
CA ILE A 347 11.22 -7.20 -14.87
C ILE A 347 10.87 -8.68 -14.95
N TYR A 348 9.91 -9.01 -15.82
CA TYR A 348 9.54 -10.40 -16.10
C TYR A 348 10.73 -11.21 -16.63
N PRO A 349 10.90 -12.47 -16.19
CA PRO A 349 12.06 -13.28 -16.59
C PRO A 349 12.18 -13.45 -18.10
N TRP A 350 11.07 -13.60 -18.81
CA TRP A 350 11.08 -13.73 -20.27
C TRP A 350 11.47 -12.44 -20.98
N VAL A 351 11.04 -11.27 -20.48
CA VAL A 351 11.48 -9.97 -20.99
C VAL A 351 13.00 -9.83 -20.81
N TYR A 352 13.51 -10.17 -19.63
CA TYR A 352 14.95 -10.13 -19.36
C TYR A 352 15.75 -11.07 -20.28
N GLN A 353 15.21 -12.24 -20.59
CA GLN A 353 15.83 -13.22 -21.48
C GLN A 353 15.59 -12.94 -22.97
N GLY A 354 14.87 -11.88 -23.33
CA GLY A 354 14.52 -11.57 -24.73
C GLY A 354 13.63 -12.65 -25.38
N MET A 355 12.82 -13.35 -24.60
CA MET A 355 11.86 -14.33 -25.11
C MET A 355 10.54 -13.65 -25.45
N GLY A 356 10.11 -13.77 -26.71
CA GLY A 356 8.76 -13.36 -27.13
C GLY A 356 7.68 -14.31 -26.61
N LYS A 357 6.43 -13.83 -26.57
CA LYS A 357 5.24 -14.55 -26.11
C LYS A 357 5.16 -16.01 -26.58
N GLU A 358 5.28 -16.25 -27.88
CA GLU A 358 5.17 -17.59 -28.50
C GLU A 358 6.17 -18.59 -27.91
N ARG A 359 7.41 -18.14 -27.65
CA ARG A 359 8.45 -18.97 -27.07
C ARG A 359 8.16 -19.32 -25.62
N VAL A 360 7.60 -18.38 -24.85
CA VAL A 360 7.21 -18.60 -23.45
C VAL A 360 6.05 -19.60 -23.37
N ILE A 361 5.01 -19.40 -24.18
CA ILE A 361 3.86 -20.31 -24.24
C ILE A 361 4.32 -21.72 -24.63
N SER A 362 5.11 -21.86 -25.71
CA SER A 362 5.62 -23.16 -26.15
C SER A 362 6.47 -23.86 -25.08
N LEU A 363 7.22 -23.11 -24.27
CA LEU A 363 7.97 -23.66 -23.15
C LEU A 363 7.03 -24.26 -22.11
N TRP A 364 5.99 -23.53 -21.69
CA TRP A 364 5.03 -24.02 -20.70
C TRP A 364 4.16 -25.16 -21.20
N GLU A 365 3.76 -25.16 -22.47
CA GLU A 365 3.07 -26.31 -23.08
C GLU A 365 3.91 -27.58 -22.97
N LYS A 366 5.22 -27.50 -23.26
CA LYS A 366 6.15 -28.62 -23.10
C LYS A 366 6.32 -29.04 -21.64
N GLU A 367 6.22 -28.10 -20.70
CA GLU A 367 6.32 -28.36 -19.26
C GLU A 367 4.97 -28.66 -18.57
N LYS A 368 3.84 -28.72 -19.31
CA LYS A 368 2.49 -28.82 -18.75
C LYS A 368 2.36 -29.95 -17.72
N GLU A 369 2.80 -31.16 -18.05
CA GLU A 369 2.69 -32.31 -17.16
C GLU A 369 3.49 -32.15 -15.87
N LYS A 370 4.68 -31.55 -15.95
CA LYS A 370 5.51 -31.23 -14.78
C LYS A 370 4.80 -30.20 -13.89
N LEU A 371 4.23 -29.16 -14.48
CA LEU A 371 3.49 -28.11 -13.77
C LEU A 371 2.21 -28.66 -13.12
N LEU A 372 1.46 -29.53 -13.80
CA LEU A 372 0.28 -30.20 -13.26
C LEU A 372 0.62 -31.13 -12.10
N LYS A 373 1.73 -31.86 -12.18
CA LYS A 373 2.24 -32.64 -11.05
C LYS A 373 2.56 -31.75 -9.86
N TYR A 374 3.32 -30.68 -10.09
CA TYR A 374 3.67 -29.73 -9.04
C TYR A 374 2.42 -29.08 -8.41
N LYS A 375 1.40 -28.74 -9.20
CA LYS A 375 0.12 -28.20 -8.71
C LYS A 375 -0.56 -29.09 -7.68
N LYS A 376 -0.50 -30.41 -7.84
CA LYS A 376 -1.05 -31.39 -6.89
C LYS A 376 -0.28 -31.45 -5.58
N GLU A 377 1.02 -31.10 -5.61
CA GLU A 377 1.91 -31.08 -4.45
C GLU A 377 1.82 -29.77 -3.66
N VAL A 378 1.27 -28.70 -4.26
CA VAL A 378 1.11 -27.42 -3.56
C VAL A 378 0.07 -27.52 -2.45
N VAL A 379 0.54 -27.31 -1.23
CA VAL A 379 -0.30 -27.18 -0.04
C VAL A 379 -0.59 -25.71 0.21
N LEU A 380 -1.85 -25.32 0.12
CA LEU A 380 -2.28 -23.97 0.44
C LEU A 380 -2.22 -23.76 1.97
N PRO A 381 -1.79 -22.57 2.44
CA PRO A 381 -1.88 -22.23 3.86
C PRO A 381 -3.29 -22.44 4.41
N SER A 382 -3.43 -23.18 5.51
CA SER A 382 -4.74 -23.50 6.12
C SER A 382 -5.57 -22.29 6.55
N PHE A 383 -4.95 -21.10 6.69
CA PHE A 383 -5.71 -19.89 6.98
C PHE A 383 -6.52 -19.40 5.78
N TYR A 384 -6.17 -19.80 4.55
CA TYR A 384 -6.94 -19.52 3.34
C TYR A 384 -8.26 -20.30 3.32
N GLU A 385 -8.28 -21.54 3.79
CA GLU A 385 -9.52 -22.32 3.92
C GLU A 385 -10.52 -21.62 4.84
N ARG A 386 -10.05 -21.10 5.98
CA ARG A 386 -10.89 -20.35 6.93
C ARG A 386 -11.37 -19.01 6.39
N ALA A 387 -10.64 -18.46 5.42
CA ALA A 387 -10.95 -17.19 4.77
C ALA A 387 -11.86 -17.36 3.53
N LYS A 388 -12.16 -18.59 3.10
CA LYS A 388 -12.94 -18.86 1.88
C LYS A 388 -14.28 -18.11 1.88
N GLU A 389 -14.98 -18.14 3.01
CA GLU A 389 -16.29 -17.47 3.15
C GLU A 389 -16.16 -15.96 2.98
N LEU A 390 -15.06 -15.37 3.47
CA LEU A 390 -14.78 -13.95 3.32
C LEU A 390 -14.45 -13.57 1.87
N TRP A 391 -13.86 -14.47 1.09
CA TRP A 391 -13.56 -14.23 -0.32
C TRP A 391 -14.73 -14.48 -1.25
N MET A 392 -15.58 -15.44 -0.90
CA MET A 392 -16.62 -15.97 -1.78
C MET A 392 -18.04 -15.54 -1.40
N ALA A 393 -18.23 -14.73 -0.35
CA ALA A 393 -19.53 -14.17 0.04
C ALA A 393 -20.11 -13.14 -0.97
N GLY A 394 -19.64 -13.14 -2.22
CA GLY A 394 -20.08 -12.24 -3.28
C GLY A 394 -21.59 -12.24 -3.47
N GLY A 395 -22.20 -11.10 -3.17
CA GLY A 395 -23.41 -10.60 -3.82
C GLY A 395 -23.05 -9.29 -4.53
N ASP A 396 -23.98 -8.71 -5.29
CA ASP A 396 -23.81 -7.40 -5.94
C ASP A 396 -23.79 -6.25 -4.90
N LYS A 397 -22.82 -6.25 -3.98
CA LYS A 397 -22.64 -5.23 -2.95
C LYS A 397 -21.28 -4.58 -3.09
N LYS A 398 -21.20 -3.27 -2.86
CA LYS A 398 -19.92 -2.54 -2.82
C LYS A 398 -19.16 -2.89 -1.53
N TYR A 399 -19.90 -3.15 -0.43
CA TYR A 399 -19.43 -3.66 0.87
C TYR A 399 -20.53 -4.52 1.54
N PRO A 400 -20.24 -5.55 2.36
CA PRO A 400 -18.99 -5.88 3.05
C PRO A 400 -18.20 -6.99 2.32
N MET A 401 -16.88 -7.02 2.50
CA MET A 401 -15.89 -7.89 1.83
C MET A 401 -15.34 -7.43 0.47
N GLY A 402 -15.45 -6.13 0.17
CA GLY A 402 -14.99 -5.51 -1.08
C GLY A 402 -13.47 -5.42 -1.27
N ARG A 403 -13.03 -5.14 -2.51
CA ARG A 403 -11.61 -4.86 -2.83
C ARG A 403 -11.25 -3.45 -2.37
N TYR A 404 -10.43 -3.34 -1.33
CA TYR A 404 -9.91 -2.05 -0.90
C TYR A 404 -8.82 -1.56 -1.86
N SER A 405 -8.69 -0.24 -2.02
CA SER A 405 -7.51 0.30 -2.71
C SER A 405 -6.24 -0.13 -1.98
N TYR A 406 -5.24 -0.57 -2.73
CA TYR A 406 -3.95 -0.93 -2.16
C TYR A 406 -3.24 0.35 -1.69
N SER A 407 -3.13 0.55 -0.38
CA SER A 407 -2.56 1.77 0.22
C SER A 407 -1.06 1.71 0.47
N GLY A 408 -0.45 0.54 0.39
CA GLY A 408 0.98 0.34 0.65
C GLY A 408 1.40 0.49 2.12
N GLU A 409 0.45 0.46 3.04
CA GLU A 409 0.70 0.53 4.48
C GLU A 409 1.51 -0.70 4.95
N LEU A 410 2.65 -0.45 5.58
CA LEU A 410 3.52 -1.50 6.09
C LEU A 410 3.12 -1.90 7.52
N PRO A 411 2.68 -3.14 7.78
CA PRO A 411 2.47 -3.63 9.13
C PRO A 411 3.71 -3.45 10.02
N PHE A 412 3.52 -3.06 11.28
CA PHE A 412 4.56 -2.92 12.32
C PHE A 412 5.68 -3.97 12.30
N PRO A 413 5.41 -5.29 12.16
CA PRO A 413 6.49 -6.28 12.09
C PRO A 413 7.37 -6.18 10.82
N MET A 414 6.92 -5.52 9.76
CA MET A 414 7.66 -5.36 8.51
C MET A 414 8.68 -4.24 8.52
N VAL A 415 8.45 -3.12 9.22
CA VAL A 415 9.41 -2.00 9.26
C VAL A 415 10.79 -2.41 9.79
N LYS A 416 10.86 -3.46 10.63
CA LYS A 416 12.12 -4.00 11.16
C LYS A 416 12.77 -5.06 10.28
N ILE A 417 12.00 -5.67 9.38
CA ILE A 417 12.49 -6.68 8.42
C ILE A 417 12.98 -5.99 7.14
N LEU A 418 12.39 -4.84 6.82
CA LEU A 418 12.83 -3.96 5.74
C LEU A 418 14.02 -3.10 6.13
#